data_AF-A0A7D9E111-F1
#
_entry.id   AF-A0A7D9E111-F1
#
_cell.length_a   1.000
_cell.length_b   1.000
_cell.length_c   1.000
_cell.angle_alpha   90.00
_cell.angle_beta   90.00
_cell.angle_gamma   90.00
#
_symmetry.space_group_name_H-M   'P 1'
#
loop_
_entity.id
_entity.type
_entity.pdbx_description
1 polymer ?
#
loop_
_entity_poly.entity_id
_entity_poly.type
_entity_poly.pdbx_seq_one_letter_code
_entity_poly.pdbx_strand_id
1 'polypeptide(L)'
;MAKTDKSALMRILEEKCTNVQVTKIPQGAMLDAMAHIQSFRDIPDTFGKLSDLVLTQIVNMGSTNGCSRLDFVGDTYPQGSIKDMERERRAGKGAEVITIYGPEQKTPRQFKKFLSDGKNKESLLEFFFQSWTSAQLTTDITIYVAHGKFCHKLS
;
A
#
# COMPACT_ATOMS: atom_id res chain seq x y z
N MET A 1 -37.78 -6.44 -34.40
CA MET A 1 -36.46 -6.25 -33.76
C MET A 1 -36.28 -4.76 -33.47
N ALA A 2 -36.48 -4.34 -32.22
CA ALA A 2 -36.31 -2.95 -31.82
C ALA A 2 -34.81 -2.64 -31.72
N LYS A 3 -34.28 -1.81 -32.64
CA LYS A 3 -32.96 -1.20 -32.47
C LYS A 3 -33.09 -0.21 -31.32
N THR A 4 -32.41 -0.48 -30.22
CA THR A 4 -32.53 0.30 -28.98
C THR A 4 -31.82 1.64 -29.13
N ASP A 5 -32.52 2.74 -28.84
CA ASP A 5 -32.03 4.13 -28.85
C ASP A 5 -30.73 4.33 -28.05
N LYS A 6 -30.43 3.42 -27.12
CA LYS A 6 -29.17 3.32 -26.38
C LYS A 6 -27.93 3.25 -27.28
N SER A 7 -28.02 2.52 -28.39
CA SER A 7 -26.91 2.37 -29.35
C SER A 7 -26.64 3.65 -30.15
N ALA A 8 -27.68 4.44 -30.43
CA ALA A 8 -27.53 5.75 -31.07
C ALA A 8 -26.91 6.78 -30.11
N LEU A 9 -27.33 6.75 -28.84
CA LEU A 9 -26.79 7.60 -27.78
C LEU A 9 -25.28 7.37 -27.54
N MET A 10 -24.83 6.11 -27.51
CA MET A 10 -23.41 5.79 -27.35
C MET A 10 -22.57 6.34 -28.50
N ARG A 11 -23.06 6.21 -29.74
CA ARG A 11 -22.35 6.72 -30.92
C ARG A 11 -22.25 8.25 -30.92
N ILE A 12 -23.30 8.95 -30.51
CA ILE A 12 -23.30 10.42 -30.35
C ILE A 12 -22.32 10.85 -29.24
N LEU A 13 -22.21 10.06 -28.16
CA LEU A 13 -21.24 10.32 -27.09
C LEU A 13 -19.81 10.17 -27.60
N GLU A 14 -19.53 9.08 -28.33
CA GLU A 14 -18.23 8.80 -28.95
C GLU A 14 -17.84 9.87 -29.97
N GLU A 15 -18.76 10.31 -30.83
CA GLU A 15 -18.56 11.38 -31.82
C GLU A 15 -18.25 12.75 -31.14
N LYS A 16 -18.72 12.97 -29.91
CA LYS A 16 -18.47 14.18 -29.12
C LYS A 16 -17.25 14.09 -28.20
N CYS A 17 -16.65 12.91 -28.05
CA CYS A 17 -15.45 12.72 -27.26
C CYS A 17 -14.21 12.84 -28.16
N THR A 18 -13.38 13.84 -27.90
CA THR A 18 -12.04 13.89 -28.49
C THR A 18 -11.19 12.78 -27.86
N ASN A 19 -10.45 12.02 -28.68
CA ASN A 19 -9.42 11.13 -28.18
C ASN A 19 -8.40 11.96 -27.39
N VAL A 20 -8.48 11.90 -26.06
CA VAL A 20 -7.44 12.47 -25.20
C VAL A 20 -6.22 11.59 -25.38
N GLN A 21 -5.27 12.05 -26.18
CA GLN A 21 -3.91 11.55 -26.05
C GLN A 21 -3.43 11.97 -24.67
N VAL A 22 -3.20 10.99 -23.80
CA VAL A 22 -2.56 11.22 -22.51
C VAL A 22 -1.10 11.59 -22.81
N THR A 23 -0.86 12.87 -23.10
CA THR A 23 0.46 13.41 -23.47
C THR A 23 1.40 13.51 -22.28
N LYS A 24 0.87 13.44 -21.05
CA LYS A 24 1.62 13.31 -19.81
C LYS A 24 1.05 12.15 -19.01
N ILE A 25 1.81 11.05 -18.95
CA ILE A 25 1.57 9.97 -18.00
C ILE A 25 1.72 10.56 -16.59
N PRO A 26 0.79 10.28 -15.65
CA PRO A 26 0.93 10.76 -14.28
C PRO A 26 2.28 10.32 -13.72
N GLN A 27 3.09 11.28 -13.28
CA GLN A 27 4.41 11.01 -12.73
C GLN A 27 4.36 10.46 -11.29
N GLY A 28 3.15 10.32 -10.72
CA GLY A 28 2.92 9.80 -9.39
C GLY A 28 2.21 8.43 -9.43
N ALA A 29 2.66 7.50 -8.61
CA ALA A 29 1.98 6.24 -8.34
C ALA A 29 1.52 6.18 -6.89
N MET A 30 0.37 5.56 -6.62
CA MET A 30 -0.06 5.22 -5.26
C MET A 30 -0.10 3.70 -5.12
N LEU A 31 0.50 3.19 -4.06
CA LEU A 31 0.52 1.77 -3.74
C LEU A 31 -0.30 1.54 -2.47
N ASP A 32 -1.30 0.68 -2.56
CA ASP A 32 -1.97 0.14 -1.37
C ASP A 32 -0.96 -0.74 -0.61
N ALA A 33 -0.50 -0.23 0.53
CA ALA A 33 0.54 -0.87 1.33
C ALA A 33 0.09 -2.25 1.81
N MET A 34 -1.16 -2.39 2.25
CA MET A 34 -1.65 -3.64 2.82
C MET A 34 -1.89 -4.68 1.73
N ALA A 35 -2.39 -4.29 0.57
CA ALA A 35 -2.50 -5.21 -0.57
C ALA A 35 -1.11 -5.70 -1.02
N HIS A 36 -0.14 -4.78 -1.10
CA HIS A 36 1.22 -5.12 -1.51
C HIS A 36 1.89 -6.09 -0.52
N ILE A 37 1.89 -5.78 0.78
CA ILE A 37 2.50 -6.64 1.80
C ILE A 37 1.82 -8.01 1.87
N GLN A 38 0.48 -8.07 1.76
CA GLN A 38 -0.26 -9.34 1.79
C GLN A 38 -0.03 -10.21 0.55
N SER A 39 0.49 -9.65 -0.54
CA SER A 39 0.80 -10.40 -1.77
C SER A 39 2.06 -11.26 -1.66
N PHE A 40 2.91 -11.02 -0.66
CA PHE A 40 4.13 -11.77 -0.45
C PHE A 40 3.86 -13.23 -0.10
N ARG A 41 4.55 -14.13 -0.80
CA ARG A 41 4.51 -15.57 -0.54
C ARG A 41 5.56 -15.95 0.49
N ASP A 42 6.77 -15.46 0.29
CA ASP A 42 7.93 -15.71 1.15
C ASP A 42 8.20 -14.45 1.97
N ILE A 43 8.01 -14.57 3.28
CA ILE A 43 8.24 -13.47 4.22
C ILE A 43 9.67 -13.58 4.74
N PRO A 44 10.50 -12.52 4.64
CA PRO A 44 11.85 -12.53 5.19
C PRO A 44 11.87 -12.84 6.69
N ASP A 45 12.97 -13.45 7.16
CA ASP A 45 13.08 -13.94 8.54
C ASP A 45 13.04 -12.84 9.61
N THR A 46 13.39 -11.61 9.27
CA THR A 46 13.42 -10.46 10.19
C THR A 46 12.66 -9.27 9.63
N PHE A 47 12.15 -8.43 10.53
CA PHE A 47 11.42 -7.22 10.14
C PHE A 47 12.30 -6.25 9.35
N GLY A 48 13.59 -6.13 9.65
CA GLY A 48 14.55 -5.34 8.89
C GLY A 48 14.63 -5.80 7.43
N LYS A 49 14.86 -7.10 7.20
CA LYS A 49 14.90 -7.66 5.84
C LYS A 49 13.58 -7.48 5.09
N LEU A 50 12.45 -7.57 5.80
CA LEU A 50 11.13 -7.30 5.22
C LEU A 50 10.99 -5.82 4.82
N SER A 51 11.45 -4.90 5.67
CA SER A 51 11.45 -3.45 5.41
C SER A 51 12.33 -3.11 4.20
N ASP A 52 13.52 -3.69 4.09
CA ASP A 52 14.43 -3.51 2.96
C ASP A 52 13.84 -4.06 1.66
N LEU A 53 13.21 -5.24 1.72
CA LEU A 53 12.55 -5.86 0.59
C LEU A 53 11.43 -4.96 0.05
N VAL A 54 10.56 -4.45 0.92
CA VAL A 54 9.46 -3.57 0.53
C VAL A 54 10.01 -2.27 -0.07
N LEU A 55 10.99 -1.64 0.58
CA LEU A 55 11.61 -0.40 0.08
C LEU A 55 12.21 -0.60 -1.32
N THR A 56 12.95 -1.69 -1.50
CA THR A 56 13.55 -2.04 -2.79
C THR A 56 12.47 -2.23 -3.87
N GLN A 57 11.38 -2.92 -3.54
CA GLN A 57 10.29 -3.14 -4.49
C GLN A 57 9.55 -1.86 -4.87
N ILE A 58 9.28 -0.95 -3.92
CA ILE A 58 8.63 0.33 -4.23
C ILE A 58 9.53 1.22 -5.08
N VAL A 59 10.83 1.29 -4.79
CA VAL A 59 11.80 2.06 -5.58
C VAL A 59 11.87 1.49 -7.00
N ASN A 60 12.05 0.18 -7.13
CA ASN A 60 12.11 -0.48 -8.45
C ASN A 60 10.82 -0.30 -9.25
N MET A 61 9.66 -0.38 -8.60
CA MET A 61 8.36 -0.14 -9.24
C MET A 61 8.28 1.30 -9.76
N GLY A 62 8.67 2.29 -8.96
CA GLY A 62 8.67 3.68 -9.42
C GLY A 62 9.65 3.92 -10.57
N SER A 63 10.87 3.36 -10.49
CA SER A 63 11.89 3.53 -11.53
C SER A 63 11.47 2.88 -12.84
N THR A 64 10.93 1.66 -12.80
CA THR A 64 10.51 0.91 -13.99
C THR A 64 9.33 1.59 -14.70
N ASN A 65 8.43 2.22 -13.94
CA ASN A 65 7.27 2.91 -14.49
C ASN A 65 7.53 4.40 -14.79
N GLY A 66 8.77 4.90 -14.62
CA GLY A 66 9.11 6.30 -14.85
C GLY A 66 8.41 7.28 -13.92
N CYS A 67 8.07 6.86 -12.70
CA CYS A 67 7.44 7.70 -11.69
C CYS A 67 8.47 8.63 -11.04
N SER A 68 8.14 9.91 -10.87
CA SER A 68 8.90 10.84 -10.03
C SER A 68 8.42 10.86 -8.58
N ARG A 69 7.23 10.30 -8.31
CA ARG A 69 6.63 10.22 -6.98
C ARG A 69 5.96 8.86 -6.73
N LEU A 70 6.10 8.32 -5.53
CA LEU A 70 5.39 7.13 -5.08
C LEU A 70 4.80 7.36 -3.68
N ASP A 71 3.50 7.15 -3.54
CA ASP A 71 2.79 7.23 -2.27
C ASP A 71 2.48 5.81 -1.77
N PHE A 72 3.15 5.39 -0.71
CA PHE A 72 2.90 4.12 -0.01
C PHE A 72 1.82 4.33 1.05
N VAL A 73 0.60 3.89 0.75
CA VAL A 73 -0.61 4.27 1.51
C VAL A 73 -1.10 3.11 2.36
N GLY A 74 -0.97 3.25 3.68
CA GLY A 74 -1.55 2.37 4.66
C GLY A 74 -3.02 2.64 4.96
N ASP A 75 -3.74 1.58 5.31
CA ASP A 75 -5.07 1.69 5.92
C ASP A 75 -5.00 2.27 7.34
N THR A 76 -6.07 2.93 7.76
CA THR A 76 -6.28 3.35 9.16
C THR A 76 -7.32 2.46 9.84
N TYR A 77 -7.13 2.20 11.14
CA TYR A 77 -7.99 1.31 11.93
C TYR A 77 -8.70 2.05 13.07
N PRO A 78 -9.55 3.07 12.78
CA PRO A 78 -10.29 3.78 13.82
C PRO A 78 -11.32 2.86 14.50
N GLN A 79 -11.49 3.04 15.81
CA GLN A 79 -12.58 2.41 16.58
C GLN A 79 -13.93 3.07 16.28
N GLY A 80 -15.01 2.30 16.39
CA GLY A 80 -16.38 2.72 16.08
C GLY A 80 -16.66 2.84 14.58
N SER A 81 -15.84 2.24 13.72
CA SER A 81 -16.05 2.29 12.27
C SER A 81 -17.10 1.27 11.81
N ILE A 82 -17.78 1.54 10.70
CA ILE A 82 -18.71 0.58 10.06
C ILE A 82 -18.04 -0.76 9.70
N LYS A 83 -16.70 -0.77 9.57
CA LYS A 83 -15.92 -1.96 9.24
C LYS A 83 -15.45 -2.74 10.48
N ASP A 84 -15.75 -2.29 11.69
CA ASP A 84 -15.21 -2.89 12.90
C ASP A 84 -15.71 -4.31 13.12
N MET A 85 -17.00 -4.57 12.89
CA MET A 85 -17.55 -5.94 12.97
C MET A 85 -16.83 -6.89 12.00
N GLU A 86 -16.55 -6.45 10.77
CA GLU A 86 -15.82 -7.26 9.80
C GLU A 86 -14.35 -7.43 10.18
N ARG A 87 -13.74 -6.41 10.80
CA ARG A 87 -12.36 -6.49 11.33
C ARG A 87 -12.27 -7.47 12.49
N GLU A 88 -13.20 -7.43 13.44
CA GLU A 88 -13.28 -8.40 14.53
C GLU A 88 -13.45 -9.83 13.99
N ARG A 89 -14.29 -10.02 12.97
CA ARG A 89 -14.46 -11.31 12.30
C ARG A 89 -13.15 -11.80 11.66
N ARG A 90 -12.39 -10.92 10.99
CA ARG A 90 -11.13 -11.25 10.31
C ARG A 90 -9.97 -11.47 11.27
N ALA A 91 -9.87 -10.66 12.33
CA ALA A 91 -8.82 -10.78 13.35
C ALA A 91 -8.79 -12.21 13.92
N GLY A 92 -9.97 -12.87 13.94
CA GLY A 92 -10.13 -14.21 14.48
C GLY A 92 -9.90 -14.20 15.99
N LYS A 93 -10.35 -15.25 16.68
CA LYS A 93 -9.96 -15.41 18.09
C LYS A 93 -8.46 -15.72 18.13
N GLY A 94 -7.65 -14.82 18.67
CA GLY A 94 -6.26 -15.10 19.06
C GLY A 94 -5.16 -14.69 18.08
N ALA A 95 -5.30 -13.61 17.32
CA ALA A 95 -4.13 -12.90 16.81
C ALA A 95 -3.41 -12.23 17.99
N GLU A 96 -2.13 -12.51 18.16
CA GLU A 96 -1.32 -11.88 19.20
C GLU A 96 -0.89 -10.50 18.72
N VAL A 97 -1.06 -9.49 19.56
CA VAL A 97 -0.54 -8.15 19.30
C VAL A 97 0.96 -8.18 19.59
N ILE A 98 1.78 -7.99 18.56
CA ILE A 98 3.23 -8.08 18.65
C ILE A 98 3.81 -6.68 18.57
N THR A 99 4.58 -6.29 19.58
CA THR A 99 5.41 -5.09 19.52
C THR A 99 6.66 -5.37 18.71
N ILE A 100 6.97 -4.49 17.75
CA ILE A 100 8.21 -4.56 16.95
C ILE A 100 9.24 -3.66 17.64
N TYR A 101 10.30 -4.27 18.18
CA TYR A 101 11.36 -3.58 18.92
C TYR A 101 12.54 -3.15 18.05
N GLY A 102 12.71 -3.76 16.87
CA GLY A 102 13.83 -3.42 15.99
C GLY A 102 13.99 -4.36 14.79
N PRO A 103 14.96 -4.07 13.90
CA PRO A 103 15.11 -4.75 12.61
C PRO A 103 15.53 -6.23 12.73
N GLU A 104 16.27 -6.60 13.77
CA GLU A 104 16.73 -7.99 14.00
C GLU A 104 15.63 -8.90 14.55
N GLN A 105 14.49 -8.34 14.97
CA GLN A 105 13.37 -9.13 15.47
C GLN A 105 12.81 -10.01 14.36
N LYS A 106 12.58 -11.28 14.69
CA LYS A 106 12.04 -12.26 13.75
C LYS A 106 10.62 -11.92 13.34
N THR A 107 10.31 -12.10 12.05
CA THR A 107 8.92 -12.00 11.58
C THR A 107 8.09 -13.17 12.14
N PRO A 108 6.79 -12.98 12.39
CA PRO A 108 5.92 -14.05 12.85
C PRO A 108 5.81 -15.18 11.83
N ARG A 109 5.97 -16.44 12.29
CA ARG A 109 5.78 -17.63 11.44
C ARG A 109 4.41 -17.67 10.76
N GLN A 110 3.38 -17.19 11.45
CA GLN A 110 2.02 -17.05 10.91
C GLN A 110 1.75 -15.61 10.47
N PHE A 111 2.52 -15.10 9.50
CA PHE A 111 2.48 -13.69 9.10
C PHE A 111 1.09 -13.19 8.67
N LYS A 112 0.32 -14.02 7.95
CA LYS A 112 -1.07 -13.67 7.57
C LYS A 112 -1.99 -13.48 8.78
N LYS A 113 -1.75 -14.23 9.86
CA LYS A 113 -2.48 -14.08 11.14
C LYS A 113 -1.99 -12.85 11.91
N PHE A 114 -0.69 -12.53 11.83
CA PHE A 114 -0.18 -11.26 12.35
C PHE A 114 -0.88 -10.07 11.67
N LEU A 115 -1.02 -10.10 10.34
CA LEU A 115 -1.74 -9.11 9.56
C LEU A 115 -3.27 -9.21 9.65
N SER A 116 -3.87 -10.09 10.45
CA SER A 116 -5.32 -10.03 10.66
C SER A 116 -5.71 -8.98 11.71
N ASP A 117 -4.77 -8.59 12.57
CA ASP A 117 -4.95 -7.58 13.60
C ASP A 117 -4.58 -6.18 13.11
N GLY A 118 -5.43 -5.19 13.40
CA GLY A 118 -5.23 -3.81 12.97
C GLY A 118 -4.04 -3.13 13.63
N LYS A 119 -3.79 -3.39 14.92
CA LYS A 119 -2.68 -2.77 15.66
C LYS A 119 -1.33 -3.27 15.16
N ASN A 120 -1.26 -4.55 14.81
CA ASN A 120 -0.08 -5.15 14.18
C ASN A 120 0.23 -4.49 12.84
N LYS A 121 -0.78 -4.23 12.00
CA LYS A 121 -0.59 -3.53 10.72
C LYS A 121 -0.11 -2.10 10.91
N GLU A 122 -0.71 -1.35 11.84
CA GLU A 122 -0.28 0.02 12.13
C GLU A 122 1.16 0.04 12.66
N SER A 123 1.49 -0.89 13.57
CA SER A 123 2.86 -1.02 14.11
C SER A 123 3.88 -1.40 13.04
N LEU A 124 3.50 -2.25 12.07
CA LEU A 124 4.37 -2.61 10.95
C LEU A 124 4.68 -1.41 10.05
N LEU A 125 3.66 -0.61 9.72
CA LEU A 125 3.85 0.57 8.87
C LEU A 125 4.65 1.66 9.58
N GLU A 126 4.42 1.86 10.88
CA GLU A 126 5.25 2.73 11.72
C GLU A 126 6.72 2.30 11.70
N PHE A 127 6.97 0.99 11.89
CA PHE A 127 8.32 0.45 11.83
C PHE A 127 8.97 0.66 10.45
N PHE A 128 8.24 0.47 9.35
CA PHE A 128 8.75 0.75 8.01
C PHE A 128 9.13 2.23 7.84
N PHE A 129 8.26 3.14 8.26
CA PHE A 129 8.58 4.57 8.22
C PHE A 129 9.86 4.91 8.99
N GLN A 130 10.00 4.41 10.22
CA GLN A 130 11.19 4.66 11.05
C GLN A 130 12.47 4.06 10.43
N SER A 131 12.38 2.82 9.94
CA SER A 131 13.47 2.12 9.26
C SER A 131 13.94 2.88 8.02
N TRP A 132 13.01 3.31 7.16
CA TRP A 132 13.33 3.99 5.92
C TRP A 132 13.79 5.42 6.11
N THR A 133 13.31 6.12 7.14
CA THR A 133 13.82 7.46 7.49
C THR A 133 15.28 7.42 7.93
N SER A 134 15.71 6.28 8.50
CA SER A 134 17.11 6.06 8.89
C SER A 134 17.97 5.58 7.72
N ALA A 135 17.35 5.19 6.60
CA ALA A 135 18.05 4.71 5.42
C ALA A 135 18.45 5.88 4.52
N GLN A 136 19.68 5.88 4.03
CA GLN A 136 20.11 6.85 3.03
C GLN A 136 19.60 6.43 1.65
N LEU A 137 18.45 7.01 1.24
CA LEU A 137 17.84 6.72 -0.04
C LEU A 137 18.66 7.31 -1.20
N THR A 138 18.98 6.49 -2.20
CA THR A 138 19.75 6.88 -3.40
C THR A 138 18.88 6.94 -4.65
N THR A 139 17.61 7.32 -4.49
CA THR A 139 16.62 7.35 -5.57
C THR A 139 16.18 8.77 -5.89
N ASP A 140 15.93 9.05 -7.17
CA ASP A 140 15.35 10.31 -7.64
C ASP A 140 13.81 10.37 -7.42
N ILE A 141 13.23 9.28 -6.92
CA ILE A 141 11.78 9.16 -6.68
C ILE A 141 11.46 9.75 -5.32
N THR A 142 10.54 10.71 -5.29
CA THR A 142 9.99 11.19 -4.02
C THR A 142 9.02 10.17 -3.44
N ILE A 143 9.33 9.62 -2.27
CA ILE A 143 8.48 8.64 -1.60
C ILE A 143 7.72 9.30 -0.45
N TYR A 144 6.40 9.09 -0.43
CA TYR A 144 5.54 9.39 0.71
C TYR A 144 5.09 8.10 1.40
N VAL A 145 5.03 8.12 2.73
CA VAL A 145 4.54 7.01 3.55
C VAL A 145 3.38 7.51 4.39
N ALA A 146 2.19 6.94 4.18
CA ALA A 146 1.02 7.22 4.99
C ALA A 146 0.75 6.07 5.97
N HIS A 147 0.74 6.37 7.26
CA HIS A 147 0.45 5.43 8.34
C HIS A 147 -0.27 6.15 9.49
N GLY A 148 -1.22 5.46 10.13
CA GLY A 148 -2.03 6.07 11.18
C GLY A 148 -2.73 7.35 10.69
N LYS A 149 -2.48 8.49 11.34
CA LYS A 149 -3.06 9.78 10.95
C LYS A 149 -2.08 10.68 10.19
N PHE A 150 -0.94 10.16 9.79
CA PHE A 150 0.17 10.94 9.27
C PHE A 150 0.53 10.53 7.84
N CYS A 151 1.13 11.48 7.13
CA CYS A 151 1.72 11.28 5.81
C CYS A 151 3.07 11.98 5.80
N HIS A 152 4.14 11.21 5.62
CA HIS A 152 5.51 11.69 5.70
C HIS A 152 6.18 11.59 4.34
N LYS A 153 6.94 12.62 3.97
CA LYS A 153 7.90 12.53 2.87
C LYS A 153 9.20 11.93 3.41
N LEU A 154 9.70 10.88 2.78
CA LEU A 154 11.04 10.37 3.10
C LEU A 154 12.10 11.36 2.59
N SER A 155 13.08 11.68 3.45
CA SER A 155 14.12 12.70 3.20
C SER A 155 15.43 12.06 2.78
#